data_AF-A0A2T7G1N2-F1
#
_entry.id   AF-A0A2T7G1N2-F1
#
_cell.length_a   1.000
_cell.length_b   1.000
_cell.length_c   1.000
_cell.angle_alpha   90.00
_cell.angle_beta   90.00
_cell.angle_gamma   90.00
#
_symmetry.space_group_name_H-M   'P 1'
#
loop_
_entity.id
_entity.type
_entity.pdbx_description
1 polymer ?
#
loop_
_entity_poly.entity_id
_entity_poly.type
_entity_poly.pdbx_seq_one_letter_code
_entity_poly.pdbx_strand_id
1 'polypeptide(L)'
;MTCAGHFPYGLWPASCLLGFLRPLEGPAMIRTAATLALVSLTLSACAAPPTPTGLQPMSGPGVPQTAPVVYSVAPPNAPRGPAVDAFAKAFLDNIQAASIADRREYCGYFYITPEGQLRGTPPRIGTFATCDMPEPRPGQGIIASYHTHGAYGGGYDNEVPSAIDLTSDFDYGINGYVSTPGGRVWLVDFQTLSTRQICGLGCITMDPRFQPRDEAGIRISYTVPDLRRRNSGGH
;
A
#
# COMPACT_ATOMS: atom_id res chain seq x y z
N MET A 1 -6.21 42.32 18.23
CA MET A 1 -7.58 42.78 17.90
C MET A 1 -8.09 41.88 16.78
N THR A 2 -8.64 40.70 17.11
CA THR A 2 -10.09 40.41 17.18
C THR A 2 -10.86 40.77 15.91
N CYS A 3 -11.10 39.75 15.07
CA CYS A 3 -12.27 39.74 14.19
C CYS A 3 -13.19 38.60 14.67
N ALA A 4 -14.07 38.96 15.60
CA ALA A 4 -15.31 38.24 15.85
C ALA A 4 -16.41 39.01 15.11
N GLY A 5 -17.24 38.30 14.36
CA GLY A 5 -18.37 38.92 13.64
C GLY A 5 -19.14 37.89 12.82
N HIS A 6 -20.06 37.20 13.49
CA HIS A 6 -21.16 36.47 12.87
C HIS A 6 -22.00 37.41 11.98
N PHE A 7 -22.35 36.95 10.78
CA PHE A 7 -23.54 37.42 10.04
C PHE A 7 -24.39 36.20 9.65
N PRO A 8 -25.69 36.18 9.98
CA PRO A 8 -26.57 35.08 9.65
C PRO A 8 -27.41 35.38 8.39
N TYR A 9 -27.73 34.31 7.65
CA TYR A 9 -28.81 34.13 6.66
C TYR A 9 -29.01 35.15 5.51
N GLY A 10 -28.85 34.64 4.28
CA GLY A 10 -29.85 34.83 3.23
C GLY A 10 -29.50 35.76 2.07
N LEU A 11 -29.59 35.20 0.86
CA LEU A 11 -29.76 35.84 -0.45
C LEU A 11 -28.49 36.37 -1.14
N TRP A 12 -28.02 35.58 -2.11
CA TRP A 12 -27.07 35.98 -3.15
C TRP A 12 -27.82 36.76 -4.25
N PRO A 13 -27.41 37.98 -4.64
CA PRO A 13 -27.83 38.55 -5.90
C PRO A 13 -26.89 38.07 -7.02
N ALA A 14 -27.50 37.57 -8.08
CA ALA A 14 -26.88 37.34 -9.37
C ALA A 14 -26.57 38.66 -10.09
N SER A 15 -25.57 38.58 -10.98
CA SER A 15 -25.32 39.45 -12.13
C SER A 15 -24.54 40.75 -11.89
N CYS A 16 -23.29 40.75 -12.34
CA CYS A 16 -22.71 41.86 -13.09
C CYS A 16 -21.88 41.31 -14.27
N LEU A 17 -22.50 41.35 -15.45
CA LEU A 17 -21.86 41.30 -16.77
C LEU A 17 -21.07 42.61 -17.03
N LEU A 18 -20.26 42.58 -18.10
CA LEU A 18 -19.42 43.61 -18.73
C LEU A 18 -17.94 43.47 -18.32
N GLY A 19 -17.00 43.09 -19.18
CA GLY A 19 -16.98 42.98 -20.63
C GLY A 19 -15.63 43.53 -21.10
N PHE A 20 -14.85 42.77 -21.87
CA PHE A 20 -13.85 43.31 -22.79
C PHE A 20 -13.57 42.28 -23.89
N LEU A 21 -14.30 42.43 -25.00
CA LEU A 21 -13.92 41.94 -26.31
C LEU A 21 -12.89 42.91 -26.89
N ARG A 22 -11.74 42.39 -27.34
CA ARG A 22 -10.99 42.97 -28.45
C ARG A 22 -10.47 41.85 -29.36
N PRO A 23 -10.83 41.88 -30.66
CA PRO A 23 -10.18 41.07 -31.68
C PRO A 23 -8.95 41.80 -32.22
N LEU A 24 -8.03 41.07 -32.85
CA LEU A 24 -7.07 41.53 -33.89
C LEU A 24 -6.27 40.27 -34.31
N GLU A 25 -6.64 39.65 -35.43
CA GLU A 25 -5.94 39.77 -36.72
C GLU A 25 -4.65 38.90 -36.79
N GLY A 26 -4.73 37.80 -37.54
CA GLY A 26 -3.56 37.25 -38.25
C GLY A 26 -3.19 38.16 -39.42
N PRO A 27 -2.00 38.04 -40.06
CA PRO A 27 -1.67 36.82 -40.80
C PRO A 27 -0.16 36.47 -40.81
N ALA A 28 0.19 35.26 -41.23
CA ALA A 28 1.32 35.00 -42.16
C ALA A 28 1.48 33.49 -42.38
N MET A 29 1.03 33.02 -43.54
CA MET A 29 1.53 31.79 -44.13
C MET A 29 3.01 31.98 -44.46
N ILE A 30 3.89 31.21 -43.83
CA ILE A 30 5.26 30.99 -44.32
C ILE A 30 5.31 29.56 -44.85
N ARG A 31 5.28 29.45 -46.18
CA ARG A 31 5.62 28.25 -46.93
C ARG A 31 7.11 28.01 -46.80
N THR A 32 7.51 26.97 -46.10
CA THR A 32 8.84 26.37 -46.22
C THR A 32 8.71 25.01 -46.89
N ALA A 33 9.10 24.98 -48.16
CA ALA A 33 9.41 23.74 -48.87
C ALA A 33 10.87 23.40 -48.56
N ALA A 34 11.15 22.21 -48.01
CA ALA A 34 12.47 21.60 -48.08
C ALA A 34 12.42 20.10 -47.78
N THR A 35 12.59 19.32 -48.86
CA THR A 35 13.35 18.07 -48.96
C THR A 35 12.95 16.87 -48.09
N LEU A 36 12.23 15.93 -48.71
CA LEU A 36 12.28 14.50 -48.34
C LEU A 36 13.71 13.98 -48.54
N ALA A 37 14.39 13.65 -47.45
CA ALA A 37 15.51 12.72 -47.47
C ALA A 37 14.96 11.31 -47.18
N LEU A 38 14.82 10.50 -48.22
CA LEU A 38 14.54 9.07 -48.11
C LEU A 38 15.82 8.38 -47.61
N VAL A 39 15.89 8.12 -46.30
CA VAL A 39 16.86 7.19 -45.73
C VAL A 39 16.26 5.79 -45.83
N SER A 40 16.73 5.02 -46.80
CA SER A 40 16.44 3.59 -46.92
C SER A 40 17.13 2.82 -45.79
N LEU A 41 16.40 2.55 -44.71
CA LEU A 41 16.83 1.54 -43.74
C LEU A 41 16.58 0.15 -44.33
N THR A 42 17.65 -0.55 -44.68
CA THR A 42 17.62 -1.97 -44.99
C THR A 42 17.32 -2.75 -43.70
N LEU A 43 16.12 -3.30 -43.58
CA LEU A 43 15.84 -4.31 -42.55
C LEU A 43 16.63 -5.57 -42.90
N SER A 44 17.72 -5.83 -42.16
CA SER A 44 18.25 -7.18 -42.07
C SER A 44 17.24 -8.04 -41.31
N ALA A 45 16.53 -8.90 -42.04
CA ALA A 45 15.71 -9.93 -41.45
C ALA A 45 16.61 -10.93 -40.72
N CYS A 46 16.62 -10.88 -39.38
CA CYS A 46 17.11 -12.00 -38.59
C CYS A 46 16.15 -13.18 -38.80
N ALA A 47 16.68 -14.29 -39.33
CA ALA A 47 15.97 -15.55 -39.44
C ALA A 47 15.43 -15.97 -38.06
N ALA A 48 14.13 -16.22 -37.98
CA ALA A 48 13.51 -16.81 -36.81
C ALA A 48 13.99 -18.26 -36.67
N PRO A 49 14.47 -18.71 -35.49
CA PRO A 49 14.78 -20.11 -35.27
C PRO A 49 13.48 -20.96 -35.29
N PRO A 50 13.56 -22.22 -35.73
CA PRO A 50 12.38 -23.09 -35.84
C PRO A 50 11.76 -23.34 -34.46
N THR A 51 10.43 -23.26 -34.40
CA THR A 51 9.60 -23.69 -33.28
C THR A 51 9.87 -25.15 -32.94
N PRO A 52 10.28 -25.48 -31.70
CA PRO A 52 10.32 -26.85 -31.25
C PRO A 52 8.89 -27.29 -30.88
N THR A 53 8.35 -28.19 -31.69
CA THR A 53 7.15 -28.96 -31.42
C THR A 53 7.41 -29.88 -30.21
N GLY A 54 6.65 -29.69 -29.14
CA GLY A 54 6.34 -30.70 -28.12
C GLY A 54 7.48 -31.14 -27.20
N LEU A 55 7.48 -30.64 -25.96
CA LEU A 55 7.97 -31.36 -24.78
C LEU A 55 7.09 -31.03 -23.56
N GLN A 56 6.96 -32.04 -22.72
CA GLN A 56 6.02 -32.24 -21.61
C GLN A 56 6.07 -31.11 -20.55
N PRO A 57 5.04 -30.98 -19.68
CA PRO A 57 5.15 -30.16 -18.48
C PRO A 57 6.26 -30.71 -17.59
N MET A 58 7.41 -30.04 -17.58
CA MET A 58 8.44 -30.28 -16.59
C MET A 58 7.95 -29.75 -15.24
N SER A 59 7.56 -30.68 -14.38
CA SER A 59 7.46 -30.46 -12.94
C SER A 59 8.79 -29.90 -12.44
N GLY A 60 8.82 -28.60 -12.11
CA GLY A 60 9.95 -27.97 -11.44
C GLY A 60 10.17 -28.57 -10.04
N PRO A 61 11.37 -28.42 -9.45
CA PRO A 61 11.66 -28.94 -8.13
C PRO A 61 10.67 -28.35 -7.12
N GLY A 62 10.03 -29.24 -6.37
CA GLY A 62 8.96 -28.91 -5.45
C GLY A 62 9.35 -27.76 -4.53
N VAL A 63 8.52 -26.73 -4.52
CA VAL A 63 8.41 -25.82 -3.37
C VAL A 63 8.26 -26.71 -2.13
N PRO A 64 9.07 -26.54 -1.07
CA PRO A 64 8.87 -27.28 0.17
C PRO A 64 7.42 -27.10 0.58
N GLN A 65 6.68 -28.20 0.67
CA GLN A 65 5.31 -28.19 1.14
C GLN A 65 5.30 -27.49 2.50
N THR A 66 4.62 -26.34 2.54
CA THR A 66 4.38 -25.55 3.74
C THR A 66 3.84 -26.48 4.82
N ALA A 67 4.26 -26.26 6.07
CA ALA A 67 3.59 -26.89 7.20
C ALA A 67 2.07 -26.70 7.05
N PRO A 68 1.24 -27.72 7.30
CA PRO A 68 -0.19 -27.59 7.14
C PRO A 68 -0.68 -26.48 8.07
N VAL A 69 -1.25 -25.43 7.48
CA VAL A 69 -1.94 -24.37 8.21
C VAL A 69 -3.17 -25.03 8.83
N VAL A 70 -3.10 -25.29 10.13
CA VAL A 70 -4.12 -26.09 10.86
C VAL A 70 -5.45 -25.33 10.95
N TYR A 71 -5.41 -24.00 10.86
CA TYR A 71 -6.57 -23.12 10.89
C TYR A 71 -6.35 -21.90 10.00
N SER A 72 -7.33 -21.58 9.15
CA SER A 72 -7.35 -20.34 8.37
C SER A 72 -8.78 -19.83 8.25
N VAL A 73 -8.97 -18.54 8.51
CA VAL A 73 -10.25 -17.85 8.24
C VAL A 73 -10.33 -17.39 6.79
N ALA A 74 -9.19 -17.37 6.07
CA ALA A 74 -9.15 -16.98 4.67
C ALA A 74 -9.87 -18.02 3.79
N PRO A 75 -10.64 -17.57 2.79
CA PRO A 75 -11.16 -18.47 1.77
C PRO A 75 -10.03 -19.28 1.09
N PRO A 76 -10.24 -20.56 0.72
CA PRO A 76 -9.19 -21.39 0.11
C PRO A 76 -8.52 -20.77 -1.13
N ASN A 77 -9.26 -19.96 -1.89
CA ASN A 77 -8.80 -19.26 -3.09
C ASN A 77 -8.60 -17.75 -2.84
N ALA A 78 -8.30 -17.35 -1.60
CA ALA A 78 -8.05 -15.95 -1.27
C ALA A 78 -6.95 -15.37 -2.18
N PRO A 79 -7.22 -14.25 -2.88
CA PRO A 79 -6.24 -13.61 -3.73
C PRO A 79 -5.05 -13.14 -2.90
N ARG A 80 -3.88 -13.08 -3.54
CA ARG A 80 -2.61 -12.67 -2.93
C ARG A 80 -1.68 -12.09 -3.98
N GLY A 81 -0.57 -11.52 -3.53
CA GLY A 81 0.47 -11.00 -4.42
C GLY A 81 0.17 -9.58 -4.91
N PRO A 82 0.76 -9.18 -6.06
CA PRO A 82 0.91 -7.76 -6.43
C PRO A 82 -0.39 -6.94 -6.46
N ALA A 83 -1.52 -7.54 -6.85
CA ALA A 83 -2.80 -6.85 -6.89
C ALA A 83 -3.34 -6.52 -5.49
N VAL A 84 -3.21 -7.45 -4.54
CA VAL A 84 -3.61 -7.23 -3.13
C VAL A 84 -2.62 -6.28 -2.46
N ASP A 85 -1.32 -6.41 -2.75
CA ASP A 85 -0.28 -5.51 -2.25
C ASP A 85 -0.53 -4.07 -2.71
N ALA A 86 -0.91 -3.85 -3.97
CA ALA A 86 -1.25 -2.53 -4.49
C ALA A 86 -2.50 -1.95 -3.83
N PHE A 87 -3.54 -2.78 -3.64
CA PHE A 87 -4.75 -2.38 -2.92
C PHE A 87 -4.43 -1.97 -1.47
N ALA A 88 -3.66 -2.79 -0.75
CA ALA A 88 -3.26 -2.55 0.63
C ALA A 88 -2.47 -1.24 0.76
N LYS A 89 -1.48 -1.02 -0.11
CA LYS A 89 -0.70 0.22 -0.14
C LYS A 89 -1.59 1.45 -0.34
N ALA A 90 -2.47 1.43 -1.34
CA ALA A 90 -3.36 2.55 -1.63
C ALA A 90 -4.36 2.82 -0.48
N PHE A 91 -4.89 1.75 0.12
CA PHE A 91 -5.79 1.86 1.27
C PHE A 91 -5.06 2.47 2.49
N LEU A 92 -3.88 1.95 2.82
CA LEU A 92 -3.08 2.44 3.94
C LEU A 92 -2.67 3.89 3.73
N ASP A 93 -2.21 4.28 2.54
CA ASP A 93 -1.86 5.66 2.21
C ASP A 93 -3.05 6.62 2.45
N ASN A 94 -4.25 6.21 2.02
CA ASN A 94 -5.47 7.00 2.18
C ASN A 94 -5.86 7.24 3.64
N ILE A 95 -5.54 6.34 4.57
CA ILE A 95 -5.87 6.50 6.00
C ILE A 95 -4.70 7.02 6.85
N GLN A 96 -3.48 7.00 6.31
CA GLN A 96 -2.27 7.24 7.09
C GLN A 96 -2.18 8.68 7.61
N ALA A 97 -2.57 9.68 6.81
CA ALA A 97 -2.56 11.08 7.26
C ALA A 97 -3.42 11.30 8.53
N ALA A 98 -4.60 10.67 8.59
CA ALA A 98 -5.49 10.77 9.74
C ALA A 98 -4.91 10.03 10.95
N SER A 99 -4.43 8.81 10.75
CA SER A 99 -3.75 7.99 11.77
C SER A 99 -2.54 8.71 12.41
N ILE A 100 -1.70 9.37 11.59
CA ILE A 100 -0.59 10.22 12.05
C ILE A 100 -1.11 11.44 12.82
N ALA A 101 -2.10 12.15 12.28
CA ALA A 101 -2.63 13.35 12.94
C ALA A 101 -3.20 13.03 14.32
N ASP A 102 -3.91 11.91 14.45
CA ASP A 102 -4.50 11.44 15.69
C ASP A 102 -3.48 10.81 16.64
N ARG A 103 -2.30 10.46 16.13
CA ARG A 103 -1.28 9.68 16.85
C ARG A 103 -1.85 8.36 17.37
N ARG A 104 -2.64 7.68 16.54
CA ARG A 104 -3.32 6.42 16.86
C ARG A 104 -3.09 5.40 15.77
N GLU A 105 -3.00 4.14 16.16
CA GLU A 105 -3.12 3.05 15.21
C GLU A 105 -4.55 2.95 14.68
N TYR A 106 -4.68 2.74 13.38
CA TYR A 106 -5.94 2.47 12.71
C TYR A 106 -5.86 1.04 12.18
N CYS A 107 -6.81 0.17 12.54
CA CYS A 107 -6.79 -1.24 12.16
C CYS A 107 -8.10 -1.72 11.55
N GLY A 108 -8.03 -2.86 10.87
CA GLY A 108 -9.18 -3.50 10.24
C GLY A 108 -8.83 -4.78 9.50
N TYR A 109 -9.75 -5.21 8.64
CA TYR A 109 -9.56 -6.36 7.76
C TYR A 109 -9.76 -5.98 6.30
N PHE A 110 -8.96 -6.58 5.43
CA PHE A 110 -9.25 -6.69 4.01
C PHE A 110 -10.05 -7.96 3.75
N TYR A 111 -11.08 -7.84 2.93
CA TYR A 111 -11.98 -8.94 2.60
C TYR A 111 -12.42 -8.90 1.13
N ILE A 112 -12.92 -10.03 0.67
CA ILE A 112 -13.52 -10.21 -0.66
C ILE A 112 -15.04 -10.25 -0.53
N THR A 113 -15.73 -9.40 -1.29
CA THR A 113 -17.20 -9.43 -1.38
C THR A 113 -17.68 -10.65 -2.17
N PRO A 114 -18.96 -11.04 -2.08
CA PRO A 114 -19.52 -12.11 -2.92
C PRO A 114 -19.31 -11.91 -4.43
N GLU A 115 -19.21 -10.65 -4.88
CA GLU A 115 -18.94 -10.25 -6.26
C GLU A 115 -17.44 -10.31 -6.64
N GLY A 116 -16.58 -10.75 -5.73
CA GLY A 116 -15.14 -10.88 -5.95
C GLY A 116 -14.35 -9.57 -5.78
N GLN A 117 -14.92 -8.54 -5.16
CA GLN A 117 -14.24 -7.24 -5.00
C GLN A 117 -13.42 -7.18 -3.72
N LEU A 118 -12.19 -6.65 -3.80
CA LEU A 118 -11.39 -6.26 -2.63
C LEU A 118 -12.00 -5.04 -1.94
N ARG A 119 -12.20 -5.15 -0.63
CA ARG A 119 -12.68 -4.08 0.25
C ARG A 119 -11.90 -4.09 1.57
N GLY A 120 -11.84 -2.95 2.24
CA GLY A 120 -11.39 -2.83 3.62
C GLY A 120 -12.56 -2.49 4.52
N THR A 121 -12.58 -3.04 5.74
CA THR A 121 -13.51 -2.58 6.77
C THR A 121 -13.28 -1.09 7.07
N PRO A 122 -14.25 -0.35 7.61
CA PRO A 122 -13.97 0.95 8.21
C PRO A 122 -12.88 0.81 9.29
N PRO A 123 -11.88 1.71 9.35
CA PRO A 123 -10.84 1.62 10.37
C PRO A 123 -11.39 1.76 11.78
N ARG A 124 -10.97 0.86 12.67
CA ARG A 124 -11.12 1.05 14.11
C ARG A 124 -9.95 1.86 14.63
N ILE A 125 -10.23 2.79 15.53
CA ILE A 125 -9.21 3.64 16.16
C ILE A 125 -8.69 2.95 17.41
N GLY A 126 -7.39 2.70 17.45
CA GLY A 126 -6.69 2.11 18.57
C GLY A 126 -6.08 3.15 19.52
N THR A 127 -5.00 2.74 20.18
CA THR A 127 -4.13 3.58 21.00
C THR A 127 -2.90 4.03 20.19
N PHE A 128 -1.87 4.54 20.86
CA PHE A 128 -0.61 4.90 20.19
C PHE A 128 0.15 3.68 19.64
N ALA A 129 -0.02 2.50 20.25
CA ALA A 129 0.80 1.31 19.95
C ALA A 129 0.01 0.00 20.06
N THR A 130 -1.33 0.08 20.03
CA THR A 130 -2.20 -1.10 20.01
C THR A 130 -3.47 -0.79 19.24
N CYS A 131 -4.04 -1.78 18.57
CA CYS A 131 -5.35 -1.68 17.96
C CYS A 131 -6.09 -3.01 18.03
N ASP A 132 -7.10 -3.07 18.92
CA ASP A 132 -7.82 -4.31 19.16
C ASP A 132 -8.90 -4.52 18.09
N MET A 133 -8.83 -5.64 17.37
CA MET A 133 -9.84 -6.09 16.41
C MET A 133 -10.67 -7.24 17.00
N PRO A 134 -11.95 -7.39 16.61
CA PRO A 134 -12.70 -8.59 16.97
C PRO A 134 -12.09 -9.76 16.22
N GLU A 135 -12.00 -10.92 16.86
CA GLU A 135 -11.51 -12.15 16.26
C GLU A 135 -12.20 -12.41 14.90
N PRO A 136 -11.42 -12.62 13.81
CA PRO A 136 -11.98 -12.91 12.51
C PRO A 136 -12.55 -14.34 12.50
N ARG A 137 -13.62 -14.56 11.75
CA ARG A 137 -14.31 -15.85 11.66
C ARG A 137 -14.35 -16.36 10.22
N PRO A 138 -14.31 -17.69 10.00
CA PRO A 138 -14.52 -18.27 8.67
C PRO A 138 -15.84 -17.81 8.06
N GLY A 139 -15.86 -17.64 6.74
CA GLY A 139 -17.06 -17.21 5.99
C GLY A 139 -17.24 -15.69 5.86
N GLN A 140 -16.40 -14.88 6.51
CA GLN A 140 -16.44 -13.41 6.38
C GLN A 140 -15.71 -12.88 5.13
N GLY A 141 -15.04 -13.75 4.37
CA GLY A 141 -14.26 -13.35 3.20
C GLY A 141 -12.96 -12.61 3.53
N ILE A 142 -12.56 -12.57 4.81
CA ILE A 142 -11.32 -11.91 5.27
C ILE A 142 -10.10 -12.60 4.64
N ILE A 143 -9.19 -11.82 4.10
CA ILE A 143 -7.96 -12.32 3.46
C ILE A 143 -6.69 -11.79 4.11
N ALA A 144 -6.79 -10.64 4.78
CA ALA A 144 -5.68 -10.05 5.51
C ALA A 144 -6.17 -9.12 6.62
N SER A 145 -5.38 -8.95 7.67
CA SER A 145 -5.47 -7.81 8.58
C SER A 145 -4.80 -6.57 7.96
N TYR A 146 -5.10 -5.39 8.49
CA TYR A 146 -4.27 -4.22 8.28
C TYR A 146 -4.19 -3.39 9.54
N HIS A 147 -3.07 -2.70 9.73
CA HIS A 147 -2.98 -1.57 10.66
C HIS A 147 -1.91 -0.55 10.27
N THR A 148 -2.01 0.63 10.87
CA THR A 148 -1.01 1.69 10.80
C THR A 148 -0.32 1.82 12.16
N HIS A 149 0.97 2.18 12.22
CA HIS A 149 1.65 2.53 13.47
C HIS A 149 1.44 3.99 13.95
N GLY A 150 0.56 4.77 13.30
CA GLY A 150 0.26 6.13 13.74
C GLY A 150 1.37 7.14 13.47
N ALA A 151 1.58 8.03 14.42
CA ALA A 151 2.63 9.05 14.37
C ALA A 151 3.97 8.52 14.90
N TYR A 152 5.06 9.14 14.46
CA TYR A 152 6.36 8.93 15.05
C TYR A 152 6.35 9.24 16.56
N GLY A 153 6.93 8.33 17.35
CA GLY A 153 7.12 8.46 18.78
C GLY A 153 8.54 8.11 19.18
N GLY A 154 9.27 9.07 19.74
CA GLY A 154 10.58 8.78 20.33
C GLY A 154 10.47 7.72 21.42
N GLY A 155 11.30 6.67 21.33
CA GLY A 155 11.29 5.54 22.27
C GLY A 155 10.42 4.35 21.83
N TYR A 156 9.84 4.40 20.63
CA TYR A 156 9.11 3.28 20.04
C TYR A 156 9.82 2.82 18.76
N ASP A 157 9.78 1.51 18.51
CA ASP A 157 10.18 0.92 17.23
C ASP A 157 9.02 1.03 16.24
N ASN A 158 8.70 2.25 15.80
CA ASN A 158 7.54 2.51 14.95
C ASN A 158 7.72 2.03 13.49
N GLU A 159 8.91 1.59 13.09
CA GLU A 159 9.22 1.31 11.69
C GLU A 159 9.23 -0.18 11.31
N VAL A 160 9.02 -1.07 12.29
CA VAL A 160 9.03 -2.53 12.09
C VAL A 160 7.84 -3.16 12.81
N PRO A 161 7.07 -4.07 12.17
CA PRO A 161 6.02 -4.83 12.85
C PRO A 161 6.54 -5.51 14.11
N SER A 162 5.70 -5.62 15.12
CA SER A 162 6.01 -6.33 16.36
C SER A 162 5.89 -7.85 16.20
N ALA A 163 6.49 -8.61 17.11
CA ALA A 163 6.32 -10.07 17.10
C ALA A 163 4.84 -10.50 17.30
N ILE A 164 4.03 -9.70 18.01
CA ILE A 164 2.63 -10.02 18.27
C ILE A 164 1.77 -9.85 17.02
N ASP A 165 2.09 -8.87 16.16
CA ASP A 165 1.42 -8.66 14.86
C ASP A 165 1.50 -9.94 14.02
N LEU A 166 2.71 -10.48 13.87
CA LEU A 166 2.93 -11.71 13.10
C LEU A 166 2.20 -12.89 13.71
N THR A 167 2.35 -13.14 15.02
CA THR A 167 1.74 -14.31 15.64
C THR A 167 0.22 -14.27 15.57
N SER A 168 -0.40 -13.09 15.73
CA SER A 168 -1.85 -12.93 15.59
C SER A 168 -2.34 -13.30 14.19
N ASP A 169 -1.67 -12.82 13.14
CA ASP A 169 -2.04 -13.16 11.76
C ASP A 169 -1.83 -14.65 11.45
N PHE A 170 -0.79 -15.26 12.02
CA PHE A 170 -0.50 -16.68 11.85
C PHE A 170 -1.54 -17.55 12.54
N ASP A 171 -1.98 -17.17 13.75
CA ASP A 171 -2.99 -17.89 14.52
C ASP A 171 -4.34 -17.94 13.78
N TYR A 172 -4.65 -16.92 12.96
CA TYR A 172 -5.85 -16.89 12.10
C TYR A 172 -5.61 -17.37 10.67
N GLY A 173 -4.38 -17.71 10.30
CA GLY A 173 -4.00 -18.14 8.96
C GLY A 173 -4.34 -17.11 7.88
N ILE A 174 -4.06 -15.83 8.14
CA ILE A 174 -4.27 -14.70 7.22
C ILE A 174 -2.97 -13.93 7.01
N ASN A 175 -2.90 -13.17 5.92
CA ASN A 175 -1.83 -12.18 5.77
C ASN A 175 -2.11 -10.94 6.65
N GLY A 176 -1.14 -10.04 6.73
CA GLY A 176 -1.32 -8.73 7.35
C GLY A 176 -0.58 -7.64 6.61
N TYR A 177 -1.06 -6.40 6.70
CA TYR A 177 -0.38 -5.24 6.12
C TYR A 177 -0.19 -4.14 7.14
N VAL A 178 1.05 -3.67 7.28
CA VAL A 178 1.42 -2.67 8.29
C VAL A 178 2.03 -1.45 7.62
N SER A 179 1.52 -0.25 7.89
CA SER A 179 2.16 1.00 7.48
C SER A 179 2.84 1.73 8.63
N THR A 180 3.95 2.40 8.34
CA THR A 180 4.80 3.06 9.35
C THR A 180 4.86 4.59 9.15
N PRO A 181 5.21 5.37 10.19
CA PRO A 181 5.38 6.83 10.09
C PRO A 181 6.41 7.26 9.05
N GLY A 182 7.46 6.46 8.82
CA GLY A 182 8.45 6.65 7.76
C GLY A 182 7.92 6.36 6.36
N GLY A 183 6.65 5.97 6.22
CA GLY A 183 6.00 5.70 4.95
C GLY A 183 6.33 4.33 4.37
N ARG A 184 6.80 3.36 5.17
CA ARG A 184 6.99 1.97 4.73
C ARG A 184 5.67 1.23 4.71
N VAL A 185 5.62 0.16 3.92
CA VAL A 185 4.56 -0.84 4.01
C VAL A 185 5.17 -2.23 4.09
N TRP A 186 4.71 -2.99 5.08
CA TRP A 186 5.09 -4.37 5.36
C TRP A 186 3.95 -5.31 5.00
N LEU A 187 4.32 -6.49 4.48
CA LEU A 187 3.43 -7.64 4.37
C LEU A 187 3.84 -8.66 5.42
N VAL A 188 2.91 -9.07 6.27
CA VAL A 188 2.97 -10.28 7.09
C VAL A 188 2.42 -11.43 6.26
N ASP A 189 3.21 -12.49 6.11
CA ASP A 189 2.88 -13.67 5.31
C ASP A 189 2.86 -14.91 6.21
N PHE A 190 1.66 -15.42 6.48
CA PHE A 190 1.47 -16.60 7.33
C PHE A 190 1.98 -17.90 6.72
N GLN A 191 2.16 -17.97 5.41
CA GLN A 191 2.66 -19.17 4.75
C GLN A 191 4.17 -19.32 4.94
N THR A 192 4.88 -18.19 4.89
CA THR A 192 6.34 -18.14 5.11
C THR A 192 6.72 -17.85 6.55
N LEU A 193 5.74 -17.58 7.41
CA LEU A 193 5.91 -17.23 8.82
C LEU A 193 6.89 -16.07 9.01
N SER A 194 6.76 -15.05 8.15
CA SER A 194 7.67 -13.91 8.09
C SER A 194 6.93 -12.61 7.77
N THR A 195 7.61 -11.49 7.96
CA THR A 195 7.21 -10.20 7.40
C THR A 195 8.29 -9.68 6.44
N ARG A 196 7.89 -8.96 5.40
CA ARG A 196 8.79 -8.31 4.44
C ARG A 196 8.28 -6.93 4.02
N GLN A 197 9.18 -6.00 3.76
CA GLN A 197 8.79 -4.73 3.15
C GLN A 197 8.32 -4.98 1.73
N ILE A 198 7.11 -4.52 1.41
CA ILE A 198 6.62 -4.43 0.03
C ILE A 198 6.92 -3.05 -0.55
N CYS A 199 7.16 -2.05 0.29
CA CYS A 199 7.86 -0.83 -0.09
C CYS A 199 8.52 -0.12 1.11
N GLY A 200 9.62 0.59 0.82
CA GLY A 200 10.49 1.20 1.82
C GLY A 200 10.13 2.63 2.20
N LEU A 201 11.12 3.33 2.79
CA LEU A 201 10.99 4.69 3.31
C LEU A 201 10.42 5.65 2.25
N GLY A 202 9.42 6.45 2.64
CA GLY A 202 8.78 7.45 1.78
C GLY A 202 7.91 6.89 0.65
N CYS A 203 7.52 5.62 0.72
CA CYS A 203 6.67 5.00 -0.30
C CYS A 203 5.21 5.52 -0.27
N ILE A 204 4.68 5.73 0.93
CA ILE A 204 3.35 6.32 1.18
C ILE A 204 3.49 7.49 2.15
N THR A 205 2.39 8.19 2.45
CA THR A 205 2.35 9.38 3.29
C THR A 205 3.21 9.24 4.55
N MET A 206 4.22 10.10 4.68
CA MET A 206 5.12 10.12 5.83
C MET A 206 4.61 11.08 6.91
N ASP A 207 4.91 10.77 8.18
CA ASP A 207 4.77 11.73 9.26
C ASP A 207 5.74 12.90 9.03
N PRO A 208 5.26 14.16 8.96
CA PRO A 208 6.13 15.33 8.86
C PRO A 208 7.14 15.48 10.00
N ARG A 209 6.91 14.80 11.14
CA ARG A 209 7.79 14.76 12.30
C ARG A 209 8.65 13.49 12.38
N PHE A 210 8.61 12.65 11.34
CA PHE A 210 9.44 11.45 11.27
C PHE A 210 10.92 11.81 11.44
N GLN A 211 11.60 11.10 12.33
CA GLN A 211 13.04 11.21 12.51
C GLN A 211 13.66 9.85 12.17
N PRO A 212 14.50 9.74 11.12
CA PRO A 212 15.15 8.49 10.79
C PRO A 212 16.09 8.10 11.93
N ARG A 213 15.86 6.92 12.51
CA ARG A 213 16.68 6.36 13.60
C ARG A 213 16.97 4.91 13.31
N ASP A 214 18.26 4.56 13.33
CA ASP A 214 18.72 3.20 13.04
C ASP A 214 18.19 2.66 11.69
N GLU A 215 18.03 3.52 10.68
CA GLU A 215 17.50 3.12 9.38
C GLU A 215 18.35 2.02 8.72
N ALA A 216 19.65 2.03 8.96
CA ALA A 216 20.57 1.00 8.47
C ALA A 216 20.38 -0.36 9.17
N GLY A 217 19.81 -0.38 10.38
CA GLY A 217 19.47 -1.59 11.13
C GLY A 217 18.15 -2.23 10.69
N ILE A 218 17.31 -1.49 9.93
CA ILE A 218 16.03 -2.01 9.43
C ILE A 218 16.25 -2.91 8.21
N ARG A 219 16.21 -4.23 8.45
CA ARG A 219 16.27 -5.25 7.39
C ARG A 219 14.98 -5.25 6.55
N ILE A 220 15.05 -5.77 5.33
CA ILE A 220 13.87 -5.87 4.44
C ILE A 220 12.88 -6.98 4.83
N SER A 221 13.25 -7.86 5.77
CA SER A 221 12.41 -8.98 6.24
C SER A 221 12.80 -9.43 7.65
N TYR A 222 11.81 -9.96 8.38
CA TYR A 222 11.96 -10.51 9.73
C TYR A 222 11.11 -11.77 9.92
N THR A 223 11.63 -12.68 10.74
CA THR A 223 10.85 -13.78 11.33
C THR A 223 10.41 -13.42 12.76
N VAL A 224 9.48 -14.18 13.35
CA VAL A 224 9.07 -13.98 14.76
C VAL A 224 10.26 -14.00 15.73
N PRO A 225 11.22 -14.96 15.66
CA PRO A 225 12.42 -14.91 16.51
C PRO A 225 13.26 -13.65 16.31
N ASP A 226 13.35 -13.11 15.09
CA ASP A 226 14.08 -11.87 14.85
C ASP A 226 13.41 -10.67 15.54
N LEU A 227 12.09 -10.57 15.40
CA LEU A 227 11.31 -9.49 16.02
C LEU A 227 11.37 -9.58 17.54
N ARG A 228 11.25 -10.79 18.11
CA ARG A 228 11.40 -10.98 19.57
C ARG A 228 12.76 -10.48 20.06
N ARG A 229 13.85 -10.77 19.33
CA ARG A 229 15.18 -10.25 19.68
C ARG A 229 15.22 -8.73 19.58
N ARG A 230 14.67 -8.14 18.52
CA ARG A 230 14.58 -6.68 18.33
C ARG A 230 13.78 -6.01 19.44
N ASN A 231 12.60 -6.53 19.75
CA ASN A 231 11.73 -5.99 20.80
C ASN A 231 12.35 -6.14 22.21
N SER A 232 13.17 -7.18 22.46
CA SER A 232 13.89 -7.36 23.73
C SER A 232 15.19 -6.56 23.86
N GLY A 233 15.74 -6.09 22.74
CA GLY A 233 17.09 -5.53 22.65
C GLY A 233 17.24 -4.09 23.14
N GLY A 234 16.13 -3.39 23.39
CA GLY A 234 16.12 -1.97 23.78
C GLY A 234 16.68 -1.06 22.68
N HIS A 235 15.82 -0.23 22.09
CA HIS A 235 16.21 0.85 21.19
C HIS A 235 15.73 2.19 21.76
#